data_AF-A0A329R7U0-F1
#
_entry.id   AF-A0A329R7U0-F1
#
_cell.length_a   1.000
_cell.length_b   1.000
_cell.length_c   1.000
_cell.angle_alpha   90.00
_cell.angle_beta   90.00
_cell.angle_gamma   90.00
#
_symmetry.space_group_name_H-M   'P 1'
#
loop_
_entity.id
_entity.type
_entity.pdbx_description
1 polymer ?
#
loop_
_entity_poly.entity_id
_entity_poly.type
_entity_poly.pdbx_seq_one_letter_code
_entity_poly.pdbx_strand_id
1 'polypeptide(L)'
;MKKWSQSLAAIWFEWFTAEPRAYASPGVKKTTLYEFRHITGYMMLFVPTGLALDASSPAYKDEVLVLGKKAQENTLGFLKSYGSPAVAGGTAFKALRQLHTQSKLDEQIAQLHELVDSDGVVDRTPPSALPTFVRRRPSK
;
A
#
# COMPACT_ATOMS: atom_id res chain seq x y z
N MET A 1 -11.80 6.32 19.60
CA MET A 1 -10.35 6.17 19.33
C MET A 1 -9.97 6.97 18.09
N LYS A 2 -9.23 8.06 18.30
CA LYS A 2 -8.61 8.92 17.28
C LYS A 2 -7.45 8.14 16.65
N LYS A 3 -7.56 7.69 15.39
CA LYS A 3 -6.44 7.05 14.68
C LYS A 3 -6.46 7.46 13.20
N TRP A 4 -6.07 8.70 12.92
CA TRP A 4 -5.72 9.16 11.56
C TRP A 4 -4.41 9.99 11.53
N SER A 5 -3.62 9.92 12.60
CA SER A 5 -2.27 10.49 12.71
C SER A 5 -1.16 9.46 12.45
N GLN A 6 -1.53 8.21 12.10
CA GLN A 6 -0.59 7.14 11.86
C GLN A 6 0.19 7.41 10.55
N SER A 7 1.48 7.07 10.57
CA SER A 7 2.31 7.12 9.37
C SER A 7 1.92 6.03 8.38
N LEU A 8 2.25 6.20 7.11
CA LEU A 8 1.98 5.23 6.06
C LEU A 8 2.70 3.89 6.36
N ALA A 9 3.95 3.95 6.82
CA ALA A 9 4.74 2.79 7.20
C ALA A 9 4.12 2.01 8.38
N ALA A 10 3.48 2.69 9.32
CA ALA A 10 2.78 2.00 10.41
C ALA A 10 1.49 1.33 9.93
N ILE A 11 0.73 1.95 9.01
CA ILE A 11 -0.43 1.31 8.35
C ILE A 11 0.01 0.08 7.55
N TRP A 12 1.12 0.19 6.80
CA TRP A 12 1.73 -0.92 6.08
C TRP A 12 2.11 -2.06 7.03
N PHE A 13 2.86 -1.77 8.09
CA PHE A 13 3.27 -2.77 9.06
C PHE A 13 2.06 -3.47 9.67
N GLU A 14 1.05 -2.73 10.13
CA GLU A 14 -0.17 -3.30 10.70
C GLU A 14 -0.94 -4.15 9.70
N TRP A 15 -1.02 -3.74 8.43
CA TRP A 15 -1.65 -4.53 7.36
C TRP A 15 -1.01 -5.92 7.21
N PHE A 16 0.32 -5.96 7.27
CA PHE A 16 1.11 -7.18 7.04
C PHE A 16 1.40 -7.98 8.30
N THR A 17 1.37 -7.41 9.51
CA THR A 17 1.78 -8.14 10.73
C THR A 17 0.67 -8.34 11.75
N ALA A 18 -0.51 -7.73 11.59
CA ALA A 18 -1.61 -7.91 12.53
C ALA A 18 -2.06 -9.38 12.62
N GLU A 19 -2.47 -9.80 13.82
CA GLU A 19 -3.05 -11.10 14.12
C GLU A 19 -4.37 -10.90 14.91
N PRO A 20 -5.53 -11.32 14.37
CA PRO A 20 -5.76 -11.68 12.96
C PRO A 20 -5.43 -10.51 12.03
N ARG A 21 -5.05 -10.81 10.79
CA ARG A 21 -4.71 -9.80 9.76
C ARG A 21 -5.76 -8.70 9.70
N ALA A 22 -5.34 -7.48 9.39
CA ALA A 22 -6.24 -6.30 9.41
C ALA A 22 -7.52 -6.51 8.58
N TYR A 23 -7.42 -7.23 7.45
CA TYR A 23 -8.55 -7.59 6.58
C TYR A 23 -9.42 -8.77 7.05
N ALA A 24 -8.95 -9.55 8.03
CA ALA A 24 -9.65 -10.68 8.63
C ALA A 24 -10.18 -10.36 10.04
N SER A 25 -9.90 -9.16 10.58
CA SER A 25 -10.32 -8.76 11.93
C SER A 25 -11.78 -8.27 11.95
N PRO A 26 -12.70 -8.94 12.66
CA PRO A 26 -14.12 -8.58 12.71
C PRO A 26 -14.40 -7.27 13.47
N GLY A 27 -13.43 -6.74 14.21
CA GLY A 27 -13.57 -5.51 15.02
C GLY A 27 -13.21 -4.21 14.30
N VAL A 28 -12.65 -4.28 13.08
CA VAL A 28 -12.23 -3.07 12.35
C VAL A 28 -13.43 -2.46 11.63
N LYS A 29 -13.66 -1.15 11.83
CA LYS A 29 -14.71 -0.42 11.11
C LYS A 29 -14.46 -0.52 9.59
N LYS A 30 -15.51 -0.81 8.83
CA LYS A 30 -15.45 -0.95 7.35
C LYS A 30 -14.74 0.22 6.65
N THR A 31 -14.95 1.44 7.14
CA THR A 31 -14.30 2.66 6.60
C THR A 31 -12.80 2.66 6.84
N THR A 32 -12.36 2.34 8.05
CA THR A 32 -10.94 2.21 8.40
C THR A 32 -10.28 1.10 7.59
N LEU A 33 -10.95 -0.05 7.44
CA LEU A 33 -10.43 -1.15 6.62
C LEU A 33 -10.28 -0.74 5.14
N TYR A 34 -11.27 -0.04 4.59
CA TYR A 34 -11.22 0.47 3.23
C TYR A 34 -10.02 1.39 3.02
N GLU A 35 -9.82 2.36 3.92
CA GLU A 35 -8.71 3.31 3.84
C GLU A 35 -7.35 2.63 4.03
N PHE A 36 -7.20 1.73 4.99
CA PHE A 36 -5.99 0.92 5.19
C PHE A 36 -5.64 0.15 3.91
N ARG A 37 -6.62 -0.57 3.36
CA ARG A 37 -6.48 -1.31 2.11
C ARG A 37 -6.01 -0.42 0.96
N HIS A 38 -6.57 0.79 0.82
CA HIS A 38 -6.21 1.67 -0.28
C HIS A 38 -4.85 2.33 -0.07
N ILE A 39 -4.51 2.74 1.15
CA ILE A 39 -3.17 3.26 1.48
C ILE A 39 -2.12 2.20 1.18
N THR A 40 -2.29 0.98 1.69
CA THR A 40 -1.37 -0.12 1.39
C THR A 40 -1.27 -0.34 -0.11
N GLY A 41 -2.38 -0.42 -0.84
CA GLY A 41 -2.35 -0.60 -2.29
C GLY A 41 -1.65 0.53 -3.05
N TYR A 42 -1.79 1.78 -2.61
CA TYR A 42 -1.03 2.89 -3.19
C TYR A 42 0.47 2.78 -2.86
N MET A 43 0.82 2.38 -1.63
CA MET A 43 2.23 2.19 -1.26
C MET A 43 2.90 1.08 -2.07
N MET A 44 2.16 0.03 -2.45
CA MET A 44 2.66 -1.04 -3.32
C MET A 44 3.16 -0.52 -4.67
N LEU A 45 2.56 0.55 -5.21
CA LEU A 45 2.99 1.21 -6.46
C LEU A 45 4.40 1.80 -6.37
N PHE A 46 4.88 2.07 -5.17
CA PHE A 46 6.16 2.73 -4.91
C PHE A 46 7.21 1.79 -4.33
N VAL A 47 6.98 0.48 -4.43
CA VAL A 47 7.94 -0.55 -4.02
C VAL A 47 8.91 -0.84 -5.18
N PRO A 48 10.21 -0.59 -5.03
CA PRO A 48 11.17 -0.60 -6.15
C PRO A 48 11.59 -1.99 -6.63
N THR A 49 11.39 -3.05 -5.84
CA THR A 49 11.89 -4.41 -6.12
C THR A 49 10.80 -5.48 -6.03
N GLY A 50 9.53 -5.08 -6.14
CA GLY A 50 8.40 -6.00 -5.94
C GLY A 50 8.15 -6.39 -4.47
N LEU A 51 7.13 -7.22 -4.26
CA LEU A 51 6.60 -7.62 -2.95
C LEU A 51 7.00 -9.06 -2.63
N ALA A 52 8.31 -9.31 -2.52
CA ALA A 52 8.84 -10.60 -2.10
C ALA A 52 8.88 -10.71 -0.56
N LEU A 53 7.70 -10.81 0.07
CA LEU A 53 7.57 -10.97 1.52
C LEU A 53 7.22 -12.42 1.87
N ASP A 54 8.14 -13.15 2.50
CA ASP A 54 7.86 -14.53 2.95
C ASP A 54 7.36 -14.54 4.39
N ALA A 55 6.06 -14.81 4.58
CA ALA A 55 5.44 -14.92 5.89
C ALA A 55 5.98 -16.07 6.77
N SER A 56 6.70 -17.03 6.19
CA SER A 56 7.36 -18.11 6.94
C SER A 56 8.78 -17.76 7.38
N SER A 57 9.36 -16.68 6.86
CA SER A 57 10.67 -16.19 7.25
C SER A 57 10.64 -15.61 8.66
N PRO A 58 11.61 -15.95 9.54
CA PRO A 58 11.77 -15.28 10.83
C PRO A 58 12.08 -13.77 10.67
N ALA A 59 12.60 -13.36 9.51
CA ALA A 59 12.88 -11.96 9.18
C ALA A 59 11.65 -11.21 8.65
N TYR A 60 10.48 -11.86 8.51
CA TYR A 60 9.29 -11.28 7.89
C TYR A 60 8.91 -9.89 8.42
N LYS A 61 8.88 -9.72 9.75
CA LYS A 61 8.50 -8.44 10.36
C LYS A 61 9.51 -7.34 10.04
N ASP A 62 10.79 -7.67 10.01
CA ASP A 62 11.85 -6.71 9.70
C ASP A 62 11.83 -6.34 8.20
N GLU A 63 11.62 -7.32 7.32
CA GLU A 63 11.43 -7.10 5.88
C GLU A 63 10.21 -6.20 5.61
N VAL A 64 9.07 -6.49 6.24
CA VAL A 64 7.86 -5.65 6.16
C VAL A 64 8.14 -4.22 6.62
N LEU A 65 8.91 -4.04 7.71
CA LEU A 65 9.24 -2.73 8.25
C LEU A 65 10.15 -1.94 7.30
N VAL A 66 11.21 -2.57 6.78
CA VAL A 66 12.15 -1.94 5.84
C VAL A 66 11.43 -1.56 4.55
N LEU A 67 10.65 -2.48 4.00
CA LEU A 67 9.88 -2.26 2.77
C LEU A 67 8.84 -1.15 2.96
N GLY A 68 8.12 -1.15 4.09
CA GLY A 68 7.13 -0.13 4.41
C GLY A 68 7.71 1.26 4.56
N LYS A 69 8.90 1.39 5.16
CA LYS A 69 9.62 2.68 5.25
C LYS A 69 10.02 3.20 3.87
N LYS A 70 10.61 2.35 3.03
CA LYS A 70 11.03 2.71 1.68
C LYS A 70 9.84 3.10 0.79
N ALA A 71 8.76 2.32 0.85
CA ALA A 71 7.52 2.62 0.15
C ALA A 71 6.91 3.95 0.62
N GLN A 72 6.92 4.22 1.93
CA GLN A 72 6.48 5.51 2.47
C GLN A 72 7.33 6.66 1.91
N GLU A 73 8.65 6.57 1.98
CA GLU A 73 9.56 7.62 1.48
C GLU A 73 9.29 7.94 0.01
N ASN A 74 9.17 6.91 -0.83
CA ASN A 74 8.86 7.07 -2.24
C ASN A 74 7.47 7.67 -2.48
N THR A 75 6.46 7.21 -1.73
CA THR A 75 5.08 7.73 -1.82
C THR A 75 5.04 9.22 -1.45
N LEU A 76 5.71 9.61 -0.37
CA LEU A 76 5.76 11.00 0.09
C LEU A 76 6.58 11.88 -0.86
N GLY A 77 7.68 11.36 -1.41
CA GLY A 77 8.47 12.02 -2.44
C GLY A 77 7.64 12.30 -3.70
N PHE A 78 6.83 11.33 -4.12
CA PHE A 78 5.88 11.49 -5.21
C PHE A 78 4.81 12.54 -4.89
N LEU A 79 4.17 12.48 -3.72
CA LEU A 79 3.20 13.51 -3.32
C LEU A 79 3.78 14.92 -3.32
N LYS A 80 5.04 15.06 -2.88
CA LYS A 80 5.76 16.33 -2.87
C LYS A 80 6.05 16.86 -4.29
N SER A 81 6.36 15.99 -5.25
CA SER A 81 6.59 16.43 -6.65
C SER A 81 5.32 16.99 -7.30
N TYR A 82 4.14 16.58 -6.83
CA TYR A 82 2.84 17.16 -7.20
C TYR A 82 2.37 18.28 -6.25
N GLY A 83 3.24 18.80 -5.38
CA GLY A 83 2.96 19.95 -4.52
C GLY A 83 2.14 19.64 -3.26
N SER A 84 1.94 18.37 -2.89
CA SER A 84 1.20 17.99 -1.69
C SER A 84 2.12 17.92 -0.45
N PRO A 85 1.81 18.62 0.65
CA PRO A 85 2.56 18.52 1.91
C PRO A 85 2.08 17.36 2.81
N ALA A 86 1.27 16.44 2.28
CA ALA A 86 0.62 15.40 3.07
C ALA A 86 1.63 14.36 3.59
N VAL A 87 1.66 14.15 4.91
CA VAL A 87 2.56 13.18 5.57
C VAL A 87 1.83 12.11 6.39
N ALA A 88 0.66 12.43 6.93
CA ALA A 88 -0.14 11.50 7.71
C ALA A 88 -0.99 10.61 6.79
N GLY A 89 -1.30 9.38 7.22
CA GLY A 89 -2.02 8.38 6.40
C GLY A 89 -3.32 8.91 5.81
N GLY A 90 -4.16 9.58 6.62
CA GLY A 90 -5.44 10.12 6.13
C GLY A 90 -5.30 11.25 5.11
N THR A 91 -4.32 12.15 5.28
CA THR A 91 -4.05 13.23 4.31
C THR A 91 -3.39 12.71 3.04
N ALA A 92 -2.46 11.75 3.18
CA ALA A 92 -1.80 11.13 2.05
C ALA A 92 -2.79 10.31 1.22
N PHE A 93 -3.71 9.57 1.87
CA PHE A 93 -4.78 8.87 1.18
C PHE A 93 -5.64 9.79 0.32
N LYS A 94 -6.06 10.94 0.86
CA LYS A 94 -6.85 11.93 0.11
C LYS A 94 -6.06 12.46 -1.10
N ALA A 95 -4.78 12.79 -0.93
CA ALA A 95 -3.93 13.29 -2.00
C ALA A 95 -3.71 12.22 -3.10
N LEU A 96 -3.39 10.99 -2.71
CA LEU A 96 -3.21 9.86 -3.64
C LEU A 96 -4.50 9.55 -4.40
N ARG A 97 -5.64 9.56 -3.70
CA ARG A 97 -6.95 9.37 -4.34
C ARG A 97 -7.21 10.45 -5.39
N GLN A 98 -6.91 11.71 -5.09
CA GLN A 98 -7.06 12.81 -6.05
C GLN A 98 -6.16 12.64 -7.28
N LEU A 99 -4.89 12.25 -7.08
CA LEU A 99 -3.95 11.99 -8.17
C LEU A 99 -4.40 10.80 -9.03
N HIS A 100 -4.98 9.77 -8.41
CA HIS A 100 -5.56 8.63 -9.11
C HIS A 100 -6.75 9.05 -9.99
N THR A 101 -7.65 9.91 -9.49
CA THR A 101 -8.78 10.39 -10.34
C THR A 101 -8.31 11.25 -11.51
N GLN A 102 -7.10 11.78 -11.43
CA GLN A 102 -6.45 12.59 -12.47
C GLN A 102 -5.53 11.75 -13.37
N SER A 103 -5.57 10.41 -13.28
CA SER A 103 -4.71 9.49 -14.04
C SER A 103 -3.20 9.73 -13.85
N LYS A 104 -2.80 10.33 -12.73
CA LYS A 104 -1.38 10.62 -12.43
C LYS A 104 -0.63 9.44 -11.84
N LEU A 105 -1.31 8.33 -11.57
CA LEU A 105 -0.72 7.09 -11.04
C LEU A 105 -0.65 5.97 -12.09
N ASP A 106 -1.10 6.22 -13.33
CA ASP A 106 -1.29 5.18 -14.35
C ASP A 106 0.04 4.52 -14.74
N GLU A 107 1.12 5.29 -14.77
CA GLU A 107 2.48 4.79 -15.03
C GLU A 107 2.97 3.85 -13.92
N GLN A 108 2.78 4.23 -12.65
CA GLN A 108 3.16 3.39 -11.51
C GLN A 108 2.28 2.14 -11.40
N ILE A 109 1.00 2.23 -11.79
CA ILE A 109 0.11 1.07 -11.89
C ILE A 109 0.61 0.11 -12.98
N ALA A 110 1.01 0.62 -14.14
CA ALA A 110 1.57 -0.19 -15.21
C ALA A 110 2.88 -0.87 -14.79
N GLN A 111 3.80 -0.13 -14.17
CA GLN A 111 5.07 -0.66 -13.65
C GLN A 111 4.83 -1.76 -12.60
N LEU A 112 3.87 -1.57 -11.69
CA LEU A 112 3.51 -2.62 -10.73
C LEU A 112 3.04 -3.89 -11.43
N HIS A 113 2.23 -3.78 -12.49
CA HIS A 113 1.75 -4.96 -13.21
C HIS A 113 2.88 -5.65 -14.00
N GLU A 114 3.84 -4.91 -14.55
CA GLU A 114 5.04 -5.50 -15.15
C GLU A 114 5.89 -6.27 -14.13
N LEU A 115 6.03 -5.73 -12.91
CA LEU A 115 6.73 -6.40 -11.81
C LEU A 115 6.01 -7.66 -11.33
N VAL A 116 4.68 -7.62 -11.27
CA VAL A 116 3.84 -8.79 -10.92
C VAL A 116 3.98 -9.89 -11.97
N ASP A 117 3.97 -9.53 -13.26
CA ASP A 117 4.09 -10.48 -14.38
C ASP A 117 5.51 -11.09 -14.47
N SER A 118 6.53 -10.38 -13.98
CA SER A 118 7.94 -10.82 -14.00
C SER A 118 8.34 -11.72 -12.81
N ASP A 119 7.36 -12.39 -12.18
CA ASP A 119 7.51 -13.32 -11.04
C ASP A 119 8.01 -12.68 -9.72
N GLY A 120 7.80 -11.37 -9.55
CA GLY A 120 8.26 -10.57 -8.42
C GLY A 120 7.32 -10.47 -7.20
N VAL A 121 6.41 -11.42 -6.97
CA VAL A 121 5.44 -11.33 -5.85
C VAL A 121 5.22 -12.67 -5.15
N VAL A 122 5.66 -12.76 -3.89
CA VAL A 122 5.28 -13.84 -2.94
C VAL A 122 4.43 -13.26 -1.79
N ASP A 123 3.76 -12.14 -2.02
CA ASP A 123 2.75 -11.67 -1.06
C ASP A 123 1.49 -12.55 -1.14
N ARG A 124 1.21 -13.29 -0.07
CA ARG A 124 0.00 -14.11 0.10
C ARG A 124 -1.24 -13.29 0.47
N THR A 125 -1.22 -11.96 0.37
CA THR A 125 -2.43 -11.16 0.52
C THR A 125 -3.45 -11.61 -0.53
N PRO A 126 -4.61 -12.15 -0.13
CA PRO A 126 -5.57 -12.65 -1.10
C PRO A 126 -5.98 -11.49 -2.02
N PRO A 127 -6.13 -11.72 -3.33
CA PRO A 127 -6.50 -10.65 -4.26
C PRO A 127 -7.74 -9.88 -3.79
N SER A 128 -8.71 -10.57 -3.16
CA SER A 128 -9.92 -9.97 -2.56
C SER A 128 -9.66 -8.89 -1.49
N ALA A 129 -8.47 -8.84 -0.90
CA ALA A 129 -8.08 -7.85 0.10
C ALA A 129 -7.34 -6.63 -0.48
N LEU A 130 -6.94 -6.61 -1.76
CA LEU A 130 -6.20 -5.49 -2.38
C LEU A 130 -7.13 -4.51 -3.13
N PRO A 131 -6.79 -3.25 -3.42
CA PRO A 131 -7.60 -2.42 -4.31
C PRO A 131 -7.72 -2.97 -5.74
N THR A 132 -8.76 -2.60 -6.48
CA THR A 132 -8.99 -3.11 -7.85
C THR A 132 -7.87 -2.75 -8.83
N PHE A 133 -7.27 -1.56 -8.70
CA PHE A 133 -6.15 -1.12 -9.54
C PHE A 133 -4.87 -1.92 -9.32
N VAL A 134 -4.70 -2.52 -8.13
CA VAL A 134 -3.60 -3.45 -7.85
C VAL A 134 -3.88 -4.81 -8.50
N ARG A 135 -5.14 -5.25 -8.55
CA ARG A 135 -5.55 -6.59 -9.03
C ARG A 135 -5.71 -6.72 -10.53
N ARG A 136 -6.16 -5.65 -11.21
CA ARG A 136 -6.58 -5.71 -12.60
C ARG A 136 -5.78 -4.72 -13.42
N ARG A 137 -5.22 -5.19 -14.54
CA ARG A 137 -4.74 -4.30 -15.60
C ARG A 137 -5.87 -3.37 -16.05
N PRO A 138 -5.61 -2.07 -16.23
CA PRO A 138 -6.53 -1.24 -16.98
C PRO A 138 -6.69 -1.85 -18.38
N SER A 139 -7.93 -2.10 -18.81
CA SER A 139 -8.19 -2.49 -20.20
C SER A 139 -7.73 -1.34 -21.10
N LYS A 140 -6.85 -1.64 -22.07
CA LYS A 140 -6.50 -0.73 -23.17
C LYS A 140 -7.74 -0.29 -23.94
#